data_AF-A0AA35TZB0-F1
#
_entry.id   AF-A0AA35TZB0-F1
#
_cell.length_a   1.000
_cell.length_b   1.000
_cell.length_c   1.000
_cell.angle_alpha   90.00
_cell.angle_beta   90.00
_cell.angle_gamma   90.00
#
_symmetry.space_group_name_H-M   'P 1'
#
loop_
_entity.id
_entity.type
_entity.pdbx_description
1 polymer ?
#
loop_
_entity_poly.entity_id
_entity_poly.type
_entity_poly.pdbx_seq_one_letter_code
_entity_poly.pdbx_strand_id
1 'polypeptide(L)'
;MEAEKEGESEVLAPAEAFLKSKKGLPKLTSQIADKLSAMFKKSLTKSLGVDPHNIEGLFAEIQEDLHKSMRDWWDIHDLLLYYSIRLLDSGGQPQFHEVASIVVPAVTGIISVFKLSEPLAVHGEVVLYKDGVQANDPYKSYLTNEQVIRHNLLAIQSEVSQKGTEEMPNLAFVGTFLDQQDACPEETPDQKDERLHSIITEILPERTQQCVISNSGSLQQVIFKLNTRTPSDEDYQTAGRLKAALMSRSQVKPRNLPLKWCGFEVALRKMMEKLGRQVLSLQECEFIGYKLGFDPPSLKACLNYLRELHILSFYDVLPNVVFASCQVILDKITELVTYSLELKKRDRVSTGVDRKFHQQGILSLDILQSEACSKHYSSKYFVPEDLPKVLKSLFIVTDVGPGEYLMPCVLEVNDILPSPPVPKGNVRSSFVLHFSKKSPMLGIYCCTISYLLTAAGWKLLTRDGEVVQVARNSITFELPQNLPGKLTFLDPLSSYLEVAVDLQSVAAQHSAALYKEIRDTFVEAMKSAMQTLHYEVRTPELSFLCPEQSSRCSAFPHLATLNTTHSLLTCSRSPHCVAHPLTPDQKMWLPTPAEGKFVILRDRFHSIEVCLCLVLCWYLALPA
;
A
#
# COMPACT_ATOMS: atom_id res chain seq x y z
N MET A 1 29.45 56.75 -45.66
CA MET A 1 28.86 57.85 -44.88
C MET A 1 27.34 57.71 -44.92
N GLU A 2 26.76 56.72 -44.24
CA GLU A 2 26.92 56.39 -42.81
C GLU A 2 26.42 57.48 -41.88
N ALA A 3 25.97 56.99 -40.71
CA ALA A 3 25.57 57.70 -39.50
C ALA A 3 24.08 58.07 -39.43
N GLU A 4 23.36 57.13 -38.82
CA GLU A 4 22.74 57.27 -37.49
C GLU A 4 21.74 58.41 -37.22
N LYS A 5 20.66 57.97 -36.56
CA LYS A 5 19.81 58.70 -35.61
C LYS A 5 18.99 59.85 -36.18
N GLU A 6 17.73 59.54 -36.48
CA GLU A 6 16.57 60.34 -36.07
C GLU A 6 15.29 59.60 -36.49
N GLY A 7 14.48 59.15 -35.53
CA GLY A 7 13.23 58.47 -35.87
C GLY A 7 12.50 57.68 -34.79
N GLU A 8 12.77 57.84 -33.49
CA GLU A 8 11.97 57.20 -32.42
C GLU A 8 11.80 58.11 -31.18
N SER A 9 11.38 59.37 -31.38
CA SER A 9 11.20 60.33 -30.27
C SER A 9 9.77 60.84 -30.03
N GLU A 10 8.72 60.26 -30.64
CA GLU A 10 7.36 60.84 -30.49
C GLU A 10 6.21 59.89 -30.14
N VAL A 11 6.49 58.64 -29.73
CA VAL A 11 5.41 57.72 -29.28
C VAL A 11 5.61 57.16 -27.86
N LEU A 12 6.78 57.39 -27.22
CA LEU A 12 7.08 56.85 -25.89
C LEU A 12 6.79 57.80 -24.70
N ALA A 13 6.50 59.08 -24.96
CA ALA A 13 6.18 60.04 -23.90
C ALA A 13 4.82 59.81 -23.17
N PRO A 14 3.73 59.33 -23.81
CA PRO A 14 2.46 59.12 -23.12
C PRO A 14 2.44 57.88 -22.21
N ALA A 15 3.23 56.85 -22.53
CA ALA A 15 3.25 55.58 -21.79
C ALA A 15 4.00 55.66 -20.46
N GLU A 16 5.10 56.42 -20.40
CA GLU A 16 5.81 56.69 -19.15
C GLU A 16 5.02 57.61 -18.20
N ALA A 17 4.21 58.53 -18.74
CA ALA A 17 3.29 59.34 -17.95
C ALA A 17 2.15 58.49 -17.34
N PHE A 18 1.67 57.47 -18.06
CA PHE A 18 0.65 56.54 -17.56
C PHE A 18 1.19 55.61 -16.45
N LEU A 19 2.41 55.09 -16.63
CA LEU A 19 3.10 54.22 -15.66
C LEU A 19 3.59 54.97 -14.40
N LYS A 20 3.84 56.28 -14.48
CA LYS A 20 4.17 57.12 -13.31
C LYS A 20 2.93 57.51 -12.47
N SER A 21 1.71 57.28 -12.97
CA SER A 21 0.50 57.46 -12.17
C SER A 21 0.20 56.19 -11.34
N LYS A 22 0.87 56.05 -10.19
CA LYS A 22 0.63 55.02 -9.15
C LYS A 22 -0.81 55.01 -8.55
N LYS A 23 -1.80 55.63 -9.22
CA LYS A 23 -3.21 55.68 -8.80
C LYS A 23 -4.13 54.74 -9.60
N GLY A 24 -3.69 54.21 -10.76
CA GLY A 24 -4.52 53.36 -11.62
C GLY A 24 -4.32 51.85 -11.46
N LEU A 25 -3.10 51.41 -11.09
CA LEU A 25 -2.75 49.99 -11.01
C LEU A 25 -3.55 49.21 -9.95
N PRO A 26 -3.79 49.73 -8.72
CA PRO A 26 -4.63 49.05 -7.73
C PRO A 26 -6.10 48.93 -8.16
N LYS A 27 -6.57 49.88 -8.98
CA LYS A 27 -7.95 49.93 -9.47
C LYS A 27 -8.19 48.91 -10.58
N LEU A 28 -7.17 48.67 -11.41
CA LEU A 28 -7.21 47.64 -12.47
C LEU A 28 -7.08 46.22 -11.89
N THR A 29 -6.21 46.00 -10.89
CA THR A 29 -6.14 44.72 -10.18
C THR A 29 -7.39 44.44 -9.35
N SER A 30 -7.99 45.45 -8.70
CA SER A 30 -9.32 45.31 -8.05
C SER A 30 -10.40 44.97 -9.06
N GLN A 31 -10.50 45.67 -10.20
CA GLN A 31 -11.53 45.38 -11.20
C GLN A 31 -11.39 44.00 -11.85
N ILE A 32 -10.16 43.51 -12.04
CA ILE A 32 -9.89 42.16 -12.53
C ILE A 32 -10.22 41.11 -11.45
N ALA A 33 -9.84 41.37 -10.19
CA ALA A 33 -10.20 40.50 -9.06
C ALA A 33 -11.71 40.44 -8.82
N ASP A 34 -12.43 41.56 -8.96
CA ASP A 34 -13.88 41.66 -8.83
C ASP A 34 -14.59 40.98 -10.00
N LYS A 35 -14.07 41.10 -11.24
CA LYS A 35 -14.59 40.36 -12.40
C LYS A 35 -14.35 38.86 -12.28
N LEU A 36 -13.15 38.44 -11.84
CA LEU A 36 -12.84 37.04 -11.61
C LEU A 36 -13.68 36.49 -10.46
N SER A 37 -13.83 37.22 -9.36
CA SER A 37 -14.71 36.85 -8.25
C SER A 37 -16.17 36.75 -8.68
N ALA A 38 -16.68 37.66 -9.52
CA ALA A 38 -18.04 37.60 -10.05
C ALA A 38 -18.23 36.44 -11.05
N MET A 39 -17.23 36.14 -11.89
CA MET A 39 -17.23 34.99 -12.79
C MET A 39 -17.19 33.67 -12.02
N PHE A 40 -16.37 33.59 -10.96
CA PHE A 40 -16.33 32.46 -10.05
C PHE A 40 -17.63 32.31 -9.27
N LYS A 41 -18.22 33.39 -8.73
CA LYS A 41 -19.54 33.36 -8.08
C LYS A 41 -20.61 32.81 -9.02
N LYS A 42 -20.64 33.26 -10.27
CA LYS A 42 -21.58 32.78 -11.28
C LYS A 42 -21.35 31.31 -11.67
N SER A 43 -20.09 30.86 -11.66
CA SER A 43 -19.73 29.45 -11.87
C SER A 43 -20.13 28.58 -10.67
N LEU A 44 -19.72 28.96 -9.45
CA LEU A 44 -20.04 28.30 -8.18
C LEU A 44 -21.56 28.17 -7.98
N THR A 45 -22.34 29.24 -8.20
CA THR A 45 -23.80 29.20 -8.01
C THR A 45 -24.48 28.26 -9.00
N LYS A 46 -23.93 28.16 -10.23
CA LYS A 46 -24.49 27.32 -11.30
C LYS A 46 -24.06 25.86 -11.20
N SER A 47 -22.88 25.57 -10.64
CA SER A 47 -22.34 24.20 -10.52
C SER A 47 -22.57 23.55 -9.15
N LEU A 48 -22.70 24.32 -8.07
CA LEU A 48 -22.60 23.75 -6.71
C LEU A 48 -23.92 23.69 -5.94
N GLY A 49 -24.97 24.46 -6.24
CA GLY A 49 -26.16 24.48 -5.37
C GLY A 49 -25.86 24.78 -3.89
N VAL A 50 -24.67 25.34 -3.60
CA VAL A 50 -24.21 25.80 -2.30
C VAL A 50 -24.18 27.31 -2.37
N ASP A 51 -24.80 27.96 -1.38
CA ASP A 51 -24.82 29.41 -1.29
C ASP A 51 -23.38 29.96 -1.20
N PRO A 52 -22.90 30.71 -2.21
CA PRO A 52 -21.57 31.33 -2.19
C PRO A 52 -21.36 32.24 -0.98
N HIS A 53 -22.42 32.80 -0.39
CA HIS A 53 -22.33 33.59 0.83
C HIS A 53 -21.92 32.75 2.04
N ASN A 54 -22.25 31.46 2.06
CA ASN A 54 -21.86 30.55 3.14
C ASN A 54 -20.35 30.23 3.08
N ILE A 55 -19.80 29.99 1.89
CA ILE A 55 -18.35 29.74 1.72
C ILE A 55 -17.51 31.01 1.94
N GLU A 56 -17.98 32.18 1.48
CA GLU A 56 -17.28 33.44 1.71
C GLU A 56 -17.25 33.84 3.19
N GLY A 57 -18.37 33.68 3.90
CA GLY A 57 -18.42 33.89 5.35
C GLY A 57 -17.49 32.92 6.09
N LEU A 58 -17.54 31.63 5.73
CA LEU A 58 -16.68 30.62 6.32
C LEU A 58 -15.19 30.92 6.11
N PHE A 59 -14.81 31.34 4.90
CA PHE A 59 -13.43 31.69 4.60
C PHE A 59 -12.97 32.94 5.35
N ALA A 60 -13.84 33.94 5.52
CA ALA A 60 -13.50 35.13 6.31
C ALA A 60 -13.16 34.76 7.76
N GLU A 61 -13.95 33.87 8.37
CA GLU A 61 -13.65 33.35 9.70
C GLU A 61 -12.37 32.51 9.72
N ILE A 62 -12.16 31.63 8.72
CA ILE A 62 -10.91 30.85 8.58
C ILE A 62 -9.71 31.78 8.43
N GLN A 63 -9.86 32.91 7.73
CA GLN A 63 -8.81 33.88 7.52
C GLN A 63 -8.46 34.61 8.83
N GLU A 64 -9.45 34.95 9.65
CA GLU A 64 -9.21 35.50 10.99
C GLU A 64 -8.47 34.49 11.88
N ASP A 65 -8.93 33.24 11.86
CA ASP A 65 -8.30 32.12 12.56
C ASP A 65 -6.87 31.84 12.05
N LEU A 66 -6.63 31.98 10.75
CA LEU A 66 -5.31 31.82 10.12
C LEU A 66 -4.38 32.96 10.53
N HIS A 67 -4.86 34.21 10.50
CA HIS A 67 -4.09 35.36 10.96
C HIS A 67 -3.74 35.25 12.45
N LYS A 68 -4.65 34.72 13.28
CA LYS A 68 -4.35 34.42 14.68
C LYS A 68 -3.24 33.36 14.81
N SER A 69 -3.42 32.21 14.17
CA SER A 69 -2.39 31.14 14.19
C SER A 69 -1.05 31.60 13.64
N MET A 70 -1.03 32.43 12.59
CA MET A 70 0.20 32.99 12.03
C MET A 70 0.85 33.99 12.99
N ARG A 71 0.10 34.85 13.69
CA ARG A 71 0.67 35.74 14.72
C ARG A 71 1.33 34.94 15.83
N ASP A 72 0.64 33.90 16.33
CA ASP A 72 1.17 33.02 17.37
C ASP A 72 2.47 32.31 16.91
N TRP A 73 2.62 32.03 15.60
CA TRP A 73 3.84 31.45 15.02
C TRP A 73 4.95 32.49 14.81
N TRP A 74 4.58 33.73 14.47
CA TRP A 74 5.52 34.83 14.26
C TRP A 74 6.16 35.31 15.56
N ASP A 75 5.48 35.20 16.70
CA ASP A 75 6.05 35.55 18.01
C ASP A 75 7.19 34.57 18.45
N ILE A 76 7.40 33.46 17.74
CA ILE A 76 8.43 32.43 17.98
C ILE A 76 9.64 32.64 17.04
N HIS A 77 10.09 33.89 16.93
CA HIS A 77 10.75 34.44 15.73
C HIS A 77 12.22 34.03 15.44
N ASP A 78 12.76 32.91 15.95
CA ASP A 78 14.21 32.65 15.80
C ASP A 78 14.64 31.41 15.01
N LEU A 79 13.75 30.53 14.51
CA LEU A 79 14.05 29.52 13.47
C LEU A 79 12.75 28.72 13.22
N LEU A 80 11.99 29.05 12.18
CA LEU A 80 10.73 28.33 11.85
C LEU A 80 11.01 26.97 11.22
N LEU A 81 11.62 26.07 11.99
CA LEU A 81 11.55 24.63 11.77
C LEU A 81 10.20 24.15 12.31
N TYR A 82 9.22 24.04 11.41
CA TYR A 82 7.93 23.43 11.72
C TYR A 82 8.05 21.91 11.55
N TYR A 83 7.84 21.18 12.64
CA TYR A 83 7.75 19.72 12.62
C TYR A 83 6.30 19.30 12.83
N SER A 84 5.81 18.40 11.97
CA SER A 84 4.50 17.77 12.10
C SER A 84 4.66 16.27 11.99
N ILE A 85 4.29 15.54 13.05
CA ILE A 85 4.13 14.08 12.98
C ILE A 85 2.67 13.80 12.67
N ARG A 86 2.43 13.00 11.62
CA ARG A 86 1.12 12.45 11.31
C ARG A 86 1.17 10.96 11.59
N LEU A 87 0.31 10.51 12.48
CA LEU A 87 0.15 9.10 12.79
C LEU A 87 -1.07 8.59 12.03
N LEU A 88 -0.89 7.50 11.30
CA LEU A 88 -1.96 6.77 10.65
C LEU A 88 -2.08 5.43 11.35
N ASP A 89 -3.29 5.10 11.80
CA ASP A 89 -3.60 3.78 12.33
C ASP A 89 -4.22 2.96 11.20
N SER A 90 -3.48 1.98 10.72
CA SER A 90 -3.93 1.08 9.65
C SER A 90 -4.91 0.01 10.12
N GLY A 91 -5.15 -0.09 11.44
CA GLY A 91 -5.77 -1.26 12.03
C GLY A 91 -4.80 -2.46 12.07
N GLY A 92 -5.05 -3.38 13.01
CA GLY A 92 -4.28 -4.62 13.19
C GLY A 92 -4.90 -5.83 12.50
N GLN A 93 -5.96 -5.65 11.71
CA GLN A 93 -6.66 -6.75 11.06
C GLN A 93 -5.88 -7.18 9.81
N PRO A 94 -5.65 -8.49 9.61
CA PRO A 94 -4.88 -8.98 8.47
C PRO A 94 -5.37 -8.50 7.10
N GLN A 95 -6.68 -8.29 6.96
CA GLN A 95 -7.31 -7.77 5.74
C GLN A 95 -6.76 -6.39 5.33
N PHE A 96 -6.37 -5.54 6.28
CA PHE A 96 -5.74 -4.25 5.97
C PHE A 96 -4.30 -4.40 5.52
N HIS A 97 -3.55 -5.34 6.09
CA HIS A 97 -2.18 -5.58 5.66
C HIS A 97 -2.09 -5.96 4.17
N GLU A 98 -3.16 -6.52 3.59
CA GLU A 98 -3.25 -6.80 2.15
C GLU A 98 -3.39 -5.54 1.26
N VAL A 99 -3.84 -4.41 1.82
CA VAL A 99 -4.15 -3.21 1.03
C VAL A 99 -3.41 -1.95 1.51
N ALA A 100 -2.75 -2.02 2.67
CA ALA A 100 -2.13 -0.87 3.33
C ALA A 100 -1.09 -0.18 2.45
N SER A 101 -0.22 -0.94 1.77
CA SER A 101 0.81 -0.38 0.89
C SER A 101 0.25 0.34 -0.34
N ILE A 102 -1.00 0.04 -0.74
CA ILE A 102 -1.67 0.72 -1.85
C ILE A 102 -2.33 2.03 -1.38
N VAL A 103 -2.96 2.01 -0.20
CA VAL A 103 -3.73 3.16 0.32
C VAL A 103 -2.82 4.19 1.00
N VAL A 104 -1.73 3.75 1.60
CA VAL A 104 -0.75 4.59 2.29
C VAL A 104 0.66 4.31 1.75
N PRO A 105 0.93 4.67 0.48
CA PRO A 105 2.28 4.49 -0.05
C PRO A 105 3.26 5.46 0.63
N ALA A 106 4.57 5.17 0.55
CA ALA A 106 5.63 6.11 0.93
C ALA A 106 5.59 6.67 2.38
N VAL A 107 5.36 5.81 3.37
CA VAL A 107 5.42 6.20 4.78
C VAL A 107 6.84 6.59 5.20
N THR A 108 6.97 7.69 5.95
CA THR A 108 8.26 8.15 6.50
C THR A 108 8.72 7.35 7.71
N GLY A 109 7.84 6.51 8.26
CA GLY A 109 8.20 5.52 9.26
C GLY A 109 7.04 4.58 9.61
N ILE A 110 7.40 3.42 10.18
CA ILE A 110 6.49 2.39 10.63
C ILE A 110 6.76 2.14 12.12
N ILE A 111 5.68 2.11 12.90
CA ILE A 111 5.72 1.72 14.31
C ILE A 111 5.00 0.38 14.41
N SER A 112 5.76 -0.69 14.61
CA SER A 112 5.19 -2.03 14.81
C SER A 112 4.89 -2.24 16.28
N VAL A 113 3.61 -2.44 16.61
CA VAL A 113 3.14 -2.61 17.98
C VAL A 113 2.73 -4.06 18.20
N PHE A 114 3.21 -4.68 19.26
CA PHE A 114 2.85 -6.05 19.65
C PHE A 114 2.79 -6.20 21.17
N LYS A 115 2.23 -7.32 21.64
CA LYS A 115 2.11 -7.60 23.07
C LYS A 115 3.38 -8.28 23.60
N LEU A 116 3.85 -7.84 24.77
CA LEU A 116 4.92 -8.51 25.49
C LEU A 116 4.43 -9.80 26.17
N SER A 117 3.12 -9.91 26.42
CA SER A 117 2.47 -11.06 27.05
C SER A 117 2.24 -12.27 26.13
N GLU A 118 2.64 -12.22 24.85
CA GLU A 118 2.47 -13.33 23.90
C GLU A 118 3.73 -13.50 23.02
N PRO A 119 4.11 -14.72 22.57
CA PRO A 119 5.27 -14.90 21.70
C PRO A 119 5.14 -14.21 20.33
N LEU A 120 6.25 -13.84 19.69
CA LEU A 120 6.23 -13.27 18.33
C LEU A 120 5.71 -14.27 17.28
N ALA A 121 5.93 -15.56 17.52
CA ALA A 121 5.43 -16.62 16.63
C ALA A 121 3.93 -16.92 16.81
N VAL A 122 3.23 -16.22 17.71
CA VAL A 122 1.80 -16.45 17.95
C VAL A 122 0.94 -15.90 16.82
N HIS A 123 -0.13 -16.62 16.49
CA HIS A 123 -1.26 -16.07 15.77
C HIS A 123 -2.10 -15.22 16.74
N GLY A 124 -1.99 -13.90 16.62
CA GLY A 124 -2.67 -12.95 17.51
C GLY A 124 -4.19 -13.09 17.44
N GLU A 125 -4.87 -12.86 18.56
CA GLU A 125 -6.33 -12.76 18.57
C GLU A 125 -6.78 -11.38 18.08
N VAL A 126 -7.71 -11.37 17.13
CA VAL A 126 -8.26 -10.16 16.53
C VAL A 126 -9.65 -9.91 17.10
N VAL A 127 -9.78 -8.78 17.81
CA VAL A 127 -11.03 -8.28 18.36
C VAL A 127 -11.24 -6.85 17.88
N LEU A 128 -12.38 -6.61 17.26
CA LEU A 128 -12.81 -5.33 16.74
C LEU A 128 -13.80 -4.70 17.72
N TYR A 129 -13.59 -3.43 18.03
CA TYR A 129 -14.51 -2.61 18.81
C TYR A 129 -15.04 -1.48 17.93
N LYS A 130 -16.36 -1.30 17.94
CA LYS A 130 -17.07 -0.20 17.27
C LYS A 130 -17.82 0.57 18.35
N ASP A 131 -17.50 1.85 18.50
CA ASP A 131 -18.11 2.73 19.51
C ASP A 131 -18.04 2.13 20.94
N GLY A 132 -16.91 1.47 21.26
CA GLY A 132 -16.67 0.82 22.55
C GLY A 132 -17.31 -0.57 22.72
N VAL A 133 -18.10 -1.03 21.75
CA VAL A 133 -18.76 -2.35 21.77
C VAL A 133 -18.04 -3.31 20.85
N GLN A 134 -17.84 -4.55 21.30
CA GLN A 134 -17.23 -5.59 20.47
C GLN A 134 -18.11 -5.92 19.26
N ALA A 135 -17.55 -5.77 18.06
CA ALA A 135 -18.26 -5.87 16.79
C ALA A 135 -18.18 -7.27 16.14
N ASN A 136 -17.15 -8.07 16.46
CA ASN A 136 -16.98 -9.44 15.95
C ASN A 136 -16.78 -10.44 17.08
N ASP A 137 -16.97 -11.73 16.79
CA ASP A 137 -16.45 -12.77 17.67
C ASP A 137 -14.92 -12.87 17.51
N PRO A 138 -14.15 -13.06 18.59
CA PRO A 138 -12.70 -13.12 18.51
C PRO A 138 -12.25 -14.25 17.59
N TYR A 139 -11.26 -13.97 16.73
CA TYR A 139 -10.67 -15.00 15.85
C TYR A 139 -9.15 -14.87 15.83
N LYS A 140 -8.47 -15.95 15.42
CA LYS A 140 -7.01 -15.94 15.27
C LYS A 140 -6.63 -15.37 13.93
N SER A 141 -5.69 -14.41 13.94
CA SER A 141 -5.04 -13.91 12.74
C SER A 141 -4.39 -15.06 11.97
N TYR A 142 -4.52 -15.09 10.64
CA TYR A 142 -3.80 -16.06 9.80
C TYR A 142 -2.31 -15.74 9.67
N LEU A 143 -1.87 -14.58 10.17
CA LEU A 143 -0.47 -14.19 10.26
C LEU A 143 -0.02 -14.15 11.72
N THR A 144 1.22 -14.57 11.97
CA THR A 144 1.89 -14.35 13.25
C THR A 144 2.43 -12.91 13.35
N ASN A 145 2.68 -12.44 14.57
CA ASN A 145 3.34 -11.13 14.77
C ASN A 145 4.69 -11.08 14.04
N GLU A 146 5.45 -12.18 14.07
CA GLU A 146 6.71 -12.31 13.33
C GLU A 146 6.49 -12.12 11.82
N GLN A 147 5.47 -12.76 11.24
CA GLN A 147 5.18 -12.63 9.80
C GLN A 147 4.80 -11.19 9.42
N VAL A 148 4.00 -10.51 10.25
CA VAL A 148 3.65 -9.09 10.04
C VAL A 148 4.89 -8.20 10.10
N ILE A 149 5.79 -8.42 11.07
CA ILE A 149 7.06 -7.68 11.17
C ILE A 149 7.95 -7.92 9.94
N ARG A 150 8.12 -9.18 9.54
CA ARG A 150 8.90 -9.53 8.33
C ARG A 150 8.33 -8.85 7.09
N HIS A 151 7.00 -8.81 6.97
CA HIS A 151 6.33 -8.11 5.90
C HIS A 151 6.65 -6.61 5.87
N ASN A 152 6.50 -5.93 7.01
CA ASN A 152 6.80 -4.49 7.11
C ASN A 152 8.26 -4.19 6.73
N LEU A 153 9.21 -5.04 7.15
CA LEU A 153 10.61 -4.93 6.77
C LEU A 153 10.84 -5.11 5.26
N LEU A 154 10.14 -6.05 4.62
CA LEU A 154 10.21 -6.27 3.17
C LEU A 154 9.63 -5.11 2.37
N ALA A 155 8.54 -4.51 2.86
CA ALA A 155 7.95 -3.30 2.27
C ALA A 155 8.93 -2.12 2.32
N ILE A 156 9.51 -1.85 3.49
CA ILE A 156 10.54 -0.81 3.65
C ILE A 156 11.72 -1.06 2.73
N GLN A 157 12.25 -2.29 2.73
CA GLN A 157 13.39 -2.63 1.87
C GLN A 157 13.09 -2.37 0.39
N SER A 158 11.89 -2.75 -0.04
CA SER A 158 11.46 -2.57 -1.42
C SER A 158 11.44 -1.10 -1.81
N GLU A 159 10.89 -0.26 -0.93
CA GLU A 159 10.86 1.19 -1.13
C GLU A 159 12.27 1.78 -1.24
N VAL A 160 13.18 1.38 -0.35
CA VAL A 160 14.59 1.82 -0.37
C VAL A 160 15.29 1.37 -1.65
N SER A 161 15.08 0.13 -2.10
CA SER A 161 15.67 -0.38 -3.35
C SER A 161 15.19 0.39 -4.57
N GLN A 162 13.89 0.71 -4.66
CA GLN A 162 13.30 1.38 -5.83
C GLN A 162 13.72 2.84 -5.93
N LYS A 163 13.65 3.58 -4.81
CA LYS A 163 13.89 5.03 -4.82
C LYS A 163 15.38 5.36 -4.91
N GLY A 164 16.26 4.42 -4.57
CA GLY A 164 17.70 4.66 -4.51
C GLY A 164 18.07 5.82 -3.58
N THR A 165 17.16 6.19 -2.67
CA THR A 165 17.23 7.41 -1.88
C THR A 165 18.15 7.28 -0.68
N GLU A 166 18.79 8.40 -0.32
CA GLU A 166 19.42 8.59 0.99
C GLU A 166 18.39 8.62 2.12
N GLU A 167 17.13 8.98 1.84
CA GLU A 167 16.04 9.06 2.80
C GLU A 167 15.37 7.69 2.96
N MET A 168 15.49 7.08 4.13
CA MET A 168 14.90 5.78 4.43
C MET A 168 13.82 5.89 5.53
N PRO A 169 12.76 5.06 5.47
CA PRO A 169 11.71 5.07 6.48
C PRO A 169 12.26 4.69 7.85
N ASN A 170 11.86 5.38 8.91
CA ASN A 170 12.19 4.98 10.27
C ASN A 170 11.38 3.76 10.71
N LEU A 171 12.01 2.80 11.39
CA LEU A 171 11.32 1.65 11.96
C LEU A 171 11.45 1.64 13.47
N ALA A 172 10.33 1.55 14.17
CA ALA A 172 10.30 1.39 15.62
C ALA A 172 9.46 0.18 16.02
N PHE A 173 9.87 -0.47 17.12
CA PHE A 173 9.16 -1.60 17.70
C PHE A 173 8.67 -1.23 19.08
N VAL A 174 7.37 -1.38 19.34
CA VAL A 174 6.75 -1.05 20.62
C VAL A 174 6.14 -2.32 21.20
N GLY A 175 6.65 -2.71 22.38
CA GLY A 175 6.12 -3.81 23.17
C GLY A 175 5.15 -3.27 24.21
N THR A 176 3.87 -3.62 24.09
CA THR A 176 2.80 -3.22 25.02
C THR A 176 2.53 -4.32 26.06
N PHE A 177 1.65 -4.08 27.03
CA PHE A 177 1.35 -5.04 28.11
C PHE A 177 2.57 -5.39 28.96
N LEU A 178 3.40 -4.39 29.26
CA LEU A 178 4.58 -4.55 30.12
C LEU A 178 4.22 -5.13 31.51
N ASP A 179 3.06 -4.75 32.05
CA ASP A 179 2.49 -5.29 33.29
C ASP A 179 2.20 -6.80 33.26
N GLN A 180 2.12 -7.38 32.05
CA GLN A 180 1.77 -8.79 31.82
C GLN A 180 2.87 -9.53 31.05
N GLN A 181 4.09 -9.00 30.98
CA GLN A 181 5.19 -9.64 30.25
C GLN A 181 5.47 -11.07 30.74
N ASP A 182 5.31 -11.32 32.05
CA ASP A 182 5.54 -12.63 32.68
C ASP A 182 4.46 -13.66 32.33
N ALA A 183 3.37 -13.25 31.68
CA ALA A 183 2.35 -14.16 31.15
C ALA A 183 2.84 -14.94 29.91
N CYS A 184 4.00 -14.59 29.34
CA CYS A 184 4.65 -15.27 28.23
C CYS A 184 5.87 -16.09 28.72
N PRO A 185 5.68 -17.34 29.19
CA PRO A 185 6.78 -18.16 29.69
C PRO A 185 7.71 -18.68 28.58
N GLU A 186 7.24 -18.68 27.33
CA GLU A 186 7.97 -19.25 26.18
C GLU A 186 9.00 -18.29 25.59
N GLU A 187 8.80 -16.98 25.75
CA GLU A 187 9.64 -15.95 25.11
C GLU A 187 9.71 -14.69 25.97
N THR A 188 10.87 -14.44 26.56
CA THR A 188 11.14 -13.22 27.35
C THR A 188 11.28 -11.99 26.45
N PRO A 189 11.14 -10.77 26.97
CA PRO A 189 11.38 -9.56 26.19
C PRO A 189 12.76 -9.49 25.54
N ASP A 190 13.80 -10.00 26.19
CA ASP A 190 15.16 -9.99 25.65
C ASP A 190 15.33 -11.02 24.52
N GLN A 191 14.68 -12.19 24.65
CA GLN A 191 14.60 -13.16 23.54
C GLN A 191 13.85 -12.59 22.34
N LYS A 192 12.83 -11.75 22.56
CA LYS A 192 12.14 -11.01 21.49
C LYS A 192 13.07 -10.02 20.80
N ASP A 193 13.85 -9.25 21.56
CA ASP A 193 14.87 -8.35 21.01
C ASP A 193 15.89 -9.12 20.14
N GLU A 194 16.41 -10.25 20.62
CA GLU A 194 17.32 -11.12 19.85
C GLU A 194 16.67 -11.65 18.56
N ARG A 195 15.40 -12.07 18.64
CA ARG A 195 14.63 -12.56 17.50
C ARG A 195 14.41 -11.46 16.47
N LEU A 196 14.00 -10.27 16.90
CA LEU A 196 13.85 -9.10 16.03
C LEU A 196 15.16 -8.72 15.37
N HIS A 197 16.27 -8.70 16.12
CA HIS A 197 17.61 -8.42 15.59
C HIS A 197 17.99 -9.41 14.48
N SER A 198 17.74 -10.71 14.68
CA SER A 198 17.96 -11.73 13.65
C SER A 198 17.13 -11.46 12.40
N ILE A 199 15.85 -11.12 12.54
CA ILE A 199 14.95 -10.86 11.41
C ILE A 199 15.38 -9.60 10.64
N ILE A 200 15.72 -8.54 11.37
CA ILE A 200 16.24 -7.28 10.80
C ILE A 200 17.49 -7.57 9.98
N THR A 201 18.44 -8.34 10.53
CA THR A 201 19.71 -8.65 9.86
C THR A 201 19.52 -9.57 8.64
N GLU A 202 18.55 -10.48 8.70
CA GLU A 202 18.19 -11.36 7.59
C GLU A 202 17.58 -10.57 6.40
N ILE A 203 16.70 -9.62 6.68
CA ILE A 203 15.92 -8.93 5.64
C ILE A 203 16.61 -7.66 5.15
N LEU A 204 17.05 -6.81 6.08
CA LEU A 204 17.63 -5.50 5.81
C LEU A 204 19.15 -5.60 5.62
N PRO A 205 19.67 -5.17 4.45
CA PRO A 205 21.12 -4.98 4.26
C PRO A 205 21.70 -4.08 5.34
N GLU A 206 22.96 -4.28 5.71
CA GLU A 206 23.65 -3.54 6.78
C GLU A 206 23.47 -2.01 6.68
N ARG A 207 23.65 -1.45 5.47
CA ARG A 207 23.44 -0.01 5.20
C ARG A 207 22.05 0.52 5.52
N THR A 208 21.03 -0.35 5.54
CA THR A 208 19.62 -0.02 5.81
C THR A 208 19.21 -0.32 7.25
N GLN A 209 20.04 -1.00 8.04
CA GLN A 209 19.72 -1.26 9.45
C GLN A 209 19.71 0.02 10.30
N GLN A 210 20.37 1.08 9.83
CA GLN A 210 20.31 2.41 10.46
C GLN A 210 18.90 3.03 10.49
N CYS A 211 17.95 2.50 9.69
CA CYS A 211 16.53 2.86 9.76
C CYS A 211 15.87 2.45 11.07
N VAL A 212 16.40 1.43 11.74
CA VAL A 212 15.81 0.89 12.96
C VAL A 212 16.16 1.80 14.13
N ILE A 213 15.14 2.34 14.78
CA ILE A 213 15.23 3.11 16.00
C ILE A 213 15.45 2.15 17.16
N SER A 214 16.59 2.30 17.83
CA SER A 214 16.92 1.56 19.04
C SER A 214 16.55 2.35 20.30
N ASN A 215 16.14 1.64 21.34
CA ASN A 215 15.77 2.25 22.63
C ASN A 215 17.02 2.70 23.42
N SER A 216 18.12 1.94 23.34
CA SER A 216 19.38 2.22 24.04
C SER A 216 20.53 2.65 23.12
N GLY A 217 20.25 2.96 21.86
CA GLY A 217 21.29 3.26 20.86
C GLY A 217 21.95 2.02 20.24
N SER A 218 21.64 0.81 20.73
CA SER A 218 22.13 -0.47 20.20
C SER A 218 21.02 -1.27 19.51
N LEU A 219 21.35 -1.97 18.42
CA LEU A 219 20.42 -2.90 17.74
C LEU A 219 20.11 -4.16 18.58
N GLN A 220 20.78 -4.35 19.72
CA GLN A 220 20.45 -5.42 20.67
C GLN A 220 19.22 -5.10 21.54
N GLN A 221 18.75 -3.85 21.56
CA GLN A 221 17.56 -3.43 22.30
C GLN A 221 16.75 -2.46 21.44
N VAL A 222 15.91 -3.03 20.60
CA VAL A 222 15.07 -2.31 19.63
C VAL A 222 13.65 -2.09 20.15
N ILE A 223 13.23 -2.84 21.18
CA ILE A 223 11.88 -2.73 21.73
C ILE A 223 11.75 -1.58 22.73
N PHE A 224 10.83 -0.66 22.43
CA PHE A 224 10.31 0.31 23.39
C PHE A 224 9.18 -0.34 24.19
N LYS A 225 9.50 -0.77 25.41
CA LYS A 225 8.57 -1.48 26.31
C LYS A 225 7.70 -0.46 27.06
N LEU A 226 6.37 -0.63 27.02
CA LEU A 226 5.41 0.32 27.59
C LEU A 226 4.23 -0.39 28.27
N ASN A 227 3.84 0.11 29.44
CA ASN A 227 2.52 -0.12 30.02
C ASN A 227 1.55 0.98 29.54
N THR A 228 0.67 0.63 28.60
CA THR A 228 -0.31 1.58 28.05
C THR A 228 -1.61 1.66 28.86
N ARG A 229 -1.85 0.72 29.79
CA ARG A 229 -3.08 0.66 30.59
C ARG A 229 -2.97 1.53 31.84
N THR A 230 -1.84 1.45 32.53
CA THR A 230 -1.53 2.25 33.72
C THR A 230 -0.11 2.80 33.58
N PRO A 231 0.07 3.83 32.73
CA PRO A 231 1.40 4.37 32.43
C PRO A 231 2.01 5.02 33.67
N SER A 232 3.25 4.65 33.94
CA SER A 232 4.14 5.27 34.93
C SER A 232 4.95 6.41 34.31
N ASP A 233 5.68 7.17 35.13
CA ASP A 233 6.61 8.20 34.64
C ASP A 233 7.69 7.62 33.70
N GLU A 234 8.12 6.38 33.92
CA GLU A 234 9.09 5.70 33.06
C GLU A 234 8.51 5.38 31.68
N ASP A 235 7.22 5.04 31.60
CA ASP A 235 6.52 4.82 30.33
C ASP A 235 6.44 6.12 29.52
N TYR A 236 6.12 7.24 30.17
CA TYR A 236 6.13 8.56 29.53
C TYR A 236 7.53 8.97 29.06
N GLN A 237 8.57 8.68 29.84
CA GLN A 237 9.96 8.92 29.44
C GLN A 237 10.34 8.06 28.22
N THR A 238 9.94 6.80 28.20
CA THR A 238 10.21 5.88 27.09
C THR A 238 9.49 6.31 25.81
N ALA A 239 8.22 6.69 25.91
CA ALA A 239 7.48 7.29 24.79
C ALA A 239 8.11 8.61 24.33
N GLY A 240 8.61 9.43 25.27
CA GLY A 240 9.35 10.66 24.99
C GLY A 240 10.64 10.39 24.19
N ARG A 241 11.41 9.35 24.55
CA ARG A 241 12.60 8.90 23.80
C ARG A 241 12.24 8.45 22.39
N LEU A 242 11.18 7.66 22.24
CA LEU A 242 10.69 7.24 20.91
C LEU A 242 10.32 8.45 20.06
N LYS A 243 9.54 9.39 20.61
CA LYS A 243 9.17 10.63 19.92
C LYS A 243 10.40 11.44 19.51
N ALA A 244 11.34 11.64 20.43
CA ALA A 244 12.58 12.36 20.14
C ALA A 244 13.41 11.67 19.05
N ALA A 245 13.47 10.32 19.05
CA ALA A 245 14.19 9.56 18.05
C ALA A 245 13.52 9.64 16.67
N LEU A 246 12.19 9.55 16.60
CA LEU A 246 11.43 9.75 15.34
C LEU A 246 11.67 11.15 14.75
N MET A 247 11.76 12.17 15.61
CA MET A 247 11.97 13.56 15.21
C MET A 247 13.41 13.88 14.82
N SER A 248 14.40 13.30 15.51
CA SER A 248 15.82 13.53 15.23
C SER A 248 16.32 12.75 14.03
N ARG A 249 15.72 11.58 13.77
CA ARG A 249 16.04 10.70 12.63
C ARG A 249 15.11 10.88 11.45
N SER A 250 14.20 11.85 11.45
CA SER A 250 13.49 12.19 10.22
C SER A 250 14.52 12.71 9.23
N GLN A 251 15.07 11.82 8.39
CA GLN A 251 16.04 12.15 7.34
C GLN A 251 15.44 13.04 6.25
N VAL A 252 14.15 13.40 6.38
CA VAL A 252 13.48 14.41 5.57
C VAL A 252 14.30 15.69 5.67
N LYS A 253 15.08 15.97 4.62
CA LYS A 253 15.84 17.21 4.52
C LYS A 253 14.84 18.35 4.70
N PRO A 254 15.05 19.31 5.63
CA PRO A 254 14.16 20.44 5.79
C PRO A 254 13.92 21.09 4.44
N ARG A 255 12.66 21.11 4.00
CA ARG A 255 12.29 21.69 2.71
C ARG A 255 11.89 23.14 2.94
N ASN A 256 12.49 24.04 2.16
CA ASN A 256 12.05 25.43 2.12
C ASN A 256 10.71 25.49 1.39
N LEU A 257 9.63 25.61 2.16
CA LEU A 257 8.27 25.73 1.64
C LEU A 257 7.82 27.19 1.66
N PRO A 258 7.11 27.65 0.60
CA PRO A 258 6.45 28.94 0.66
C PRO A 258 5.42 28.96 1.80
N LEU A 259 5.44 29.99 2.64
CA LEU A 259 4.47 30.14 3.75
C LEU A 259 3.01 29.99 3.30
N LYS A 260 2.69 30.43 2.08
CA LYS A 260 1.34 30.30 1.49
C LYS A 260 0.90 28.83 1.33
N TRP A 261 1.82 27.87 1.20
CA TRP A 261 1.51 26.43 1.12
C TRP A 261 1.08 25.90 2.49
N CYS A 262 1.78 26.28 3.57
CA CYS A 262 1.38 25.97 4.94
C CYS A 262 0.02 26.62 5.26
N GLY A 263 -0.18 27.88 4.86
CA GLY A 263 -1.46 28.57 5.03
C GLY A 263 -2.60 27.86 4.29
N PHE A 264 -2.34 27.34 3.09
CA PHE A 264 -3.31 26.58 2.30
C PHE A 264 -3.71 25.27 2.99
N GLU A 265 -2.74 24.49 3.50
CA GLU A 265 -3.00 23.27 4.27
C GLU A 265 -3.89 23.54 5.49
N VAL A 266 -3.55 24.57 6.29
CA VAL A 266 -4.33 24.95 7.47
C VAL A 266 -5.73 25.38 7.09
N ALA A 267 -5.87 26.17 6.02
CA ALA A 267 -7.18 26.64 5.55
C ALA A 267 -8.07 25.47 5.09
N LEU A 268 -7.51 24.48 4.38
CA LEU A 268 -8.23 23.27 3.99
C LEU A 268 -8.76 22.51 5.21
N ARG A 269 -7.89 22.27 6.21
CA ARG A 269 -8.27 21.55 7.44
C ARG A 269 -9.38 22.26 8.19
N LYS A 270 -9.24 23.57 8.41
CA LYS A 270 -10.28 24.38 9.08
C LYS A 270 -11.59 24.40 8.29
N MET A 271 -11.52 24.45 6.95
CA MET A 271 -12.72 24.36 6.12
C MET A 271 -13.44 23.02 6.28
N MET A 272 -12.70 21.92 6.28
CA MET A 272 -13.24 20.58 6.49
C MET A 272 -13.88 20.42 7.88
N GLU A 273 -13.19 20.89 8.93
CA GLU A 273 -13.69 20.92 10.30
C GLU A 273 -15.02 21.67 10.40
N LYS A 274 -15.08 22.90 9.87
CA LYS A 274 -16.31 23.72 9.94
C LYS A 274 -17.45 23.17 9.08
N LEU A 275 -17.14 22.51 7.96
CA LEU A 275 -18.14 21.85 7.12
C LEU A 275 -18.58 20.48 7.66
N GLY A 276 -17.89 19.95 8.68
CA GLY A 276 -18.17 18.64 9.24
C GLY A 276 -17.97 17.49 8.25
N ARG A 277 -17.11 17.66 7.23
CA ARG A 277 -16.85 16.63 6.21
C ARG A 277 -15.37 16.56 5.83
N GLN A 278 -14.90 15.35 5.52
CA GLN A 278 -13.51 15.06 5.15
C GLN A 278 -13.28 15.03 3.63
N VAL A 279 -14.23 15.49 2.83
CA VAL A 279 -14.16 15.51 1.37
C VAL A 279 -14.49 16.91 0.89
N LEU A 280 -13.66 17.46 0.01
CA LEU A 280 -13.87 18.72 -0.69
C LEU A 280 -13.95 18.47 -2.20
N SER A 281 -14.50 19.45 -2.91
CA SER A 281 -14.36 19.50 -4.37
C SER A 281 -13.08 20.22 -4.78
N LEU A 282 -12.58 19.92 -5.98
CA LEU A 282 -11.45 20.65 -6.56
C LEU A 282 -11.73 22.17 -6.63
N GLN A 283 -12.97 22.56 -6.95
CA GLN A 283 -13.38 23.97 -7.01
C GLN A 283 -13.30 24.67 -5.64
N GLU A 284 -13.62 23.97 -4.55
CA GLU A 284 -13.46 24.50 -3.19
C GLU A 284 -11.99 24.72 -2.86
N CYS A 285 -11.11 23.77 -3.24
CA CYS A 285 -9.67 23.92 -3.11
C CYS A 285 -9.13 25.09 -3.95
N GLU A 286 -9.60 25.24 -5.20
CA GLU A 286 -9.23 26.36 -6.08
C GLU A 286 -9.66 27.71 -5.52
N PHE A 287 -10.85 27.78 -4.93
CA PHE A 287 -11.34 29.00 -4.29
C PHE A 287 -10.44 29.42 -3.12
N ILE A 288 -10.09 28.49 -2.22
CA ILE A 288 -9.16 28.76 -1.11
C ILE A 288 -7.81 29.22 -1.66
N GLY A 289 -7.27 28.49 -2.66
CA GLY A 289 -5.98 28.81 -3.27
C GLY A 289 -5.96 30.22 -3.85
N TYR A 290 -6.99 30.59 -4.61
CA TYR A 290 -7.12 31.94 -5.16
C TYR A 290 -7.17 33.01 -4.07
N LYS A 291 -7.92 32.79 -2.99
CA LYS A 291 -8.00 33.74 -1.87
C LYS A 291 -6.68 33.91 -1.13
N LEU A 292 -5.83 32.89 -1.12
CA LEU A 292 -4.46 32.94 -0.61
C LEU A 292 -3.44 33.45 -1.64
N GLY A 293 -3.90 33.94 -2.80
CA GLY A 293 -3.04 34.54 -3.83
C GLY A 293 -2.24 33.53 -4.65
N PHE A 294 -2.71 32.28 -4.78
CA PHE A 294 -2.12 31.33 -5.71
C PHE A 294 -2.53 31.63 -7.15
N ASP A 295 -1.55 31.61 -8.05
CA ASP A 295 -1.81 31.35 -9.47
C ASP A 295 -2.08 29.85 -9.72
N PRO A 296 -2.77 29.48 -10.82
CA PRO A 296 -3.15 28.08 -11.06
C PRO A 296 -1.97 27.09 -11.11
N PRO A 297 -0.83 27.38 -11.79
CA PRO A 297 0.35 26.53 -11.73
C PRO A 297 0.88 26.31 -10.31
N SER A 298 1.02 27.38 -9.52
CA SER A 298 1.46 27.28 -8.12
C SER A 298 0.51 26.47 -7.26
N LEU A 299 -0.80 26.61 -7.45
CA LEU A 299 -1.80 25.83 -6.71
C LEU A 299 -1.70 24.35 -7.05
N LYS A 300 -1.59 24.01 -8.33
CA LYS A 300 -1.43 22.63 -8.77
C LYS A 300 -0.16 22.00 -8.19
N ALA A 301 0.95 22.74 -8.16
CA ALA A 301 2.18 22.28 -7.52
C ALA A 301 1.99 22.02 -6.01
N CYS A 302 1.28 22.92 -5.31
CA CYS A 302 0.97 22.75 -3.89
C CYS A 302 0.08 21.53 -3.63
N LEU A 303 -0.99 21.34 -4.41
CA LEU A 303 -1.87 20.18 -4.31
C LEU A 303 -1.12 18.87 -4.54
N ASN A 304 -0.26 18.81 -5.57
CA ASN A 304 0.57 17.64 -5.84
C ASN A 304 1.54 17.35 -4.69
N TYR A 305 2.15 18.38 -4.12
CA TYR A 305 3.03 18.24 -2.97
C TYR A 305 2.29 17.72 -1.72
N LEU A 306 1.11 18.26 -1.42
CA LEU A 306 0.28 17.77 -0.30
C LEU A 306 -0.18 16.33 -0.53
N ARG A 307 -0.41 15.93 -1.79
CA ARG A 307 -0.69 14.53 -2.16
C ARG A 307 0.51 13.62 -1.92
N GLU A 308 1.71 14.05 -2.29
CA GLU A 308 2.97 13.31 -2.03
C GLU A 308 3.24 13.12 -0.53
N LEU A 309 2.75 14.03 0.31
CA LEU A 309 2.83 13.93 1.77
C LEU A 309 1.65 13.16 2.41
N HIS A 310 0.74 12.61 1.61
CA HIS A 310 -0.51 11.96 2.07
C HIS A 310 -1.38 12.87 2.95
N ILE A 311 -1.21 14.18 2.81
CA ILE A 311 -2.05 15.19 3.47
C ILE A 311 -3.37 15.31 2.75
N LEU A 312 -3.35 15.17 1.43
CA LEU A 312 -4.55 15.09 0.60
C LEU A 312 -4.48 13.80 -0.22
N SER A 313 -5.62 13.31 -0.65
CA SER A 313 -5.71 12.25 -1.64
C SER A 313 -6.73 12.61 -2.69
N PHE A 314 -6.44 12.33 -3.95
CA PHE A 314 -7.38 12.50 -5.05
C PHE A 314 -7.02 11.48 -6.13
N TYR A 315 -8.05 10.99 -6.82
CA TYR A 315 -7.93 9.88 -7.76
C TYR A 315 -8.43 10.32 -9.13
N ASP A 316 -7.74 9.91 -10.19
CA ASP A 316 -8.11 10.31 -11.57
C ASP A 316 -9.51 9.85 -11.96
N VAL A 317 -10.01 8.77 -11.34
CA VAL A 317 -11.37 8.26 -11.50
C VAL A 317 -12.45 9.16 -10.87
N LEU A 318 -12.06 10.08 -9.98
CA LEU A 318 -12.92 11.08 -9.33
C LEU A 318 -12.24 12.47 -9.40
N PRO A 319 -12.10 13.06 -10.60
CA PRO A 319 -11.21 14.21 -10.81
C PRO A 319 -11.64 15.49 -10.09
N ASN A 320 -12.89 15.57 -9.64
CA ASN A 320 -13.44 16.71 -8.92
C ASN A 320 -13.47 16.52 -7.40
N VAL A 321 -12.97 15.39 -6.88
CA VAL A 321 -13.08 15.01 -5.47
C VAL A 321 -11.69 15.00 -4.84
N VAL A 322 -11.56 15.70 -3.71
CA VAL A 322 -10.34 15.80 -2.93
C VAL A 322 -10.63 15.33 -1.50
N PHE A 323 -9.97 14.25 -1.10
CA PHE A 323 -10.02 13.68 0.23
C PHE A 323 -9.02 14.38 1.17
N ALA A 324 -9.47 14.68 2.38
CA ALA A 324 -8.69 15.34 3.44
C ALA A 324 -7.58 14.47 4.04
N SER A 325 -7.67 13.17 3.82
CA SER A 325 -6.77 12.15 4.35
C SER A 325 -7.04 10.86 3.59
N CYS A 326 -6.03 10.02 3.44
CA CYS A 326 -6.21 8.63 3.01
C CYS A 326 -7.09 7.84 3.99
N GLN A 327 -7.25 8.34 5.24
CA GLN A 327 -8.10 7.75 6.26
C GLN A 327 -9.55 7.59 5.80
N VAL A 328 -10.10 8.47 4.96
CA VAL A 328 -11.48 8.30 4.46
C VAL A 328 -11.65 6.99 3.70
N ILE A 329 -10.66 6.61 2.88
CA ILE A 329 -10.69 5.35 2.14
C ILE A 329 -10.41 4.17 3.07
N LEU A 330 -9.48 4.31 4.03
CA LEU A 330 -9.21 3.30 5.04
C LEU A 330 -10.44 3.02 5.91
N ASP A 331 -11.15 4.05 6.35
CA ASP A 331 -12.38 3.93 7.14
C ASP A 331 -13.48 3.21 6.33
N LYS A 332 -13.55 3.44 5.01
CA LYS A 332 -14.45 2.68 4.13
C LYS A 332 -14.09 1.20 4.01
N ILE A 333 -12.81 0.88 3.88
CA ILE A 333 -12.36 -0.51 3.91
C ILE A 333 -12.66 -1.11 5.29
N THR A 334 -12.51 -0.33 6.36
CA THR A 334 -12.82 -0.74 7.75
C THR A 334 -14.29 -1.08 7.92
N GLU A 335 -15.20 -0.25 7.41
CA GLU A 335 -16.62 -0.52 7.43
C GLU A 335 -16.95 -1.84 6.71
N LEU A 336 -16.34 -2.09 5.55
CA LEU A 336 -16.56 -3.31 4.77
C LEU A 336 -16.03 -4.57 5.47
N VAL A 337 -14.81 -4.51 6.02
CA VAL A 337 -14.22 -5.61 6.80
C VAL A 337 -15.06 -5.88 8.04
N THR A 338 -15.44 -4.82 8.77
CA THR A 338 -16.31 -4.91 9.96
C THR A 338 -17.64 -5.56 9.60
N TYR A 339 -18.27 -5.13 8.51
CA TYR A 339 -19.54 -5.67 8.06
C TYR A 339 -19.43 -7.16 7.72
N SER A 340 -18.37 -7.58 7.00
CA SER A 340 -18.11 -8.99 6.71
C SER A 340 -17.99 -9.85 7.98
N LEU A 341 -17.29 -9.34 9.00
CA LEU A 341 -17.14 -10.02 10.30
C LEU A 341 -18.45 -10.06 11.10
N GLU A 342 -19.25 -8.99 11.06
CA GLU A 342 -20.58 -8.97 11.69
C GLU A 342 -21.53 -9.98 11.03
N LEU A 343 -21.47 -10.15 9.71
CA LEU A 343 -22.28 -11.13 8.98
C LEU A 343 -21.97 -12.57 9.41
N LYS A 344 -20.69 -12.89 9.66
CA LYS A 344 -20.26 -14.19 10.18
C LYS A 344 -20.96 -14.57 11.48
N LYS A 345 -21.15 -13.58 12.38
CA LYS A 345 -21.84 -13.77 13.66
C LYS A 345 -23.34 -14.05 13.48
N ARG A 346 -23.94 -13.59 12.37
CA ARG A 346 -25.39 -13.61 12.11
C ARG A 346 -25.85 -14.77 11.23
N ASP A 347 -25.04 -15.82 11.07
CA ASP A 347 -25.04 -16.97 10.13
C ASP A 347 -26.40 -17.63 9.73
N ARG A 348 -27.55 -17.21 10.28
CA ARG A 348 -28.90 -17.73 10.02
C ARG A 348 -29.90 -16.73 9.40
N VAL A 349 -29.56 -15.45 9.23
CA VAL A 349 -30.52 -14.38 8.81
C VAL A 349 -30.05 -13.56 7.60
N SER A 350 -28.90 -13.88 7.01
CA SER A 350 -28.32 -13.10 5.91
C SER A 350 -29.15 -13.21 4.62
N THR A 351 -29.32 -12.07 3.94
CA THR A 351 -29.95 -12.00 2.61
C THR A 351 -29.05 -12.65 1.55
N GLY A 352 -29.56 -12.84 0.32
CA GLY A 352 -28.74 -13.34 -0.79
C GLY A 352 -27.50 -12.48 -1.07
N VAL A 353 -27.62 -11.16 -0.92
CA VAL A 353 -26.53 -10.20 -1.10
C VAL A 353 -25.49 -10.31 0.01
N ASP A 354 -25.94 -10.34 1.26
CA ASP A 354 -25.05 -10.50 2.43
C ASP A 354 -24.27 -11.83 2.35
N ARG A 355 -24.96 -12.89 1.94
CA ARG A 355 -24.35 -14.21 1.77
C ARG A 355 -23.26 -14.18 0.69
N LYS A 356 -23.49 -13.53 -0.45
CA LYS A 356 -22.48 -13.38 -1.51
C LYS A 356 -21.26 -12.60 -1.02
N PHE A 357 -21.45 -11.52 -0.27
CA PHE A 357 -20.31 -10.77 0.27
C PHE A 357 -19.52 -11.56 1.31
N HIS A 358 -20.20 -12.18 2.27
CA HIS A 358 -19.53 -12.95 3.32
C HIS A 358 -18.82 -14.21 2.77
N GLN A 359 -19.48 -14.99 1.91
CA GLN A 359 -18.95 -16.29 1.46
C GLN A 359 -18.08 -16.21 0.21
N GLN A 360 -18.31 -15.21 -0.65
CA GLN A 360 -17.65 -15.10 -1.96
C GLN A 360 -16.89 -13.78 -2.11
N GLY A 361 -16.93 -12.87 -1.13
CA GLY A 361 -16.26 -11.57 -1.20
C GLY A 361 -16.86 -10.64 -2.25
N ILE A 362 -18.09 -10.91 -2.73
CA ILE A 362 -18.74 -10.11 -3.77
C ILE A 362 -19.47 -8.93 -3.14
N LEU A 363 -18.92 -7.75 -3.34
CA LEU A 363 -19.46 -6.46 -2.96
C LEU A 363 -20.48 -5.96 -4.00
N SER A 364 -21.61 -5.43 -3.55
CA SER A 364 -22.61 -4.76 -4.39
C SER A 364 -22.92 -3.36 -3.87
N LEU A 365 -23.64 -2.58 -4.69
CA LEU A 365 -24.10 -1.25 -4.29
C LEU A 365 -25.07 -1.29 -3.09
N ASP A 366 -25.90 -2.33 -2.97
CA ASP A 366 -26.83 -2.49 -1.85
C ASP A 366 -26.09 -2.53 -0.49
N ILE A 367 -24.93 -3.18 -0.45
CA ILE A 367 -24.08 -3.22 0.76
C ILE A 367 -23.52 -1.84 1.06
N LEU A 368 -23.04 -1.13 0.03
CA LEU A 368 -22.51 0.22 0.17
C LEU A 368 -23.54 1.25 0.61
N GLN A 369 -24.81 1.02 0.29
CA GLN A 369 -25.94 1.86 0.69
C GLN A 369 -26.56 1.42 2.03
N SER A 370 -26.14 0.28 2.59
CA SER A 370 -26.63 -0.20 3.89
C SER A 370 -26.25 0.76 5.02
N GLU A 371 -27.05 0.77 6.08
CA GLU A 371 -26.79 1.59 7.27
C GLU A 371 -25.39 1.33 7.85
N ALA A 372 -24.94 0.07 7.81
CA ALA A 372 -23.65 -0.35 8.35
C ALA A 372 -22.44 0.26 7.64
N CYS A 373 -22.57 0.57 6.35
CA CYS A 373 -21.51 1.12 5.49
C CYS A 373 -21.80 2.56 5.01
N SER A 374 -22.73 3.27 5.67
CA SER A 374 -23.21 4.59 5.24
C SER A 374 -22.37 5.77 5.76
N LYS A 375 -21.48 5.56 6.73
CA LYS A 375 -20.65 6.61 7.36
C LYS A 375 -19.66 7.21 6.35
N HIS A 376 -19.04 8.36 6.61
CA HIS A 376 -17.98 8.96 5.77
C HIS A 376 -18.31 9.29 4.28
N TYR A 377 -19.51 9.00 3.79
CA TYR A 377 -19.98 9.52 2.52
C TYR A 377 -20.33 11.01 2.63
N SER A 378 -20.27 11.69 1.50
CA SER A 378 -20.71 13.06 1.37
C SER A 378 -21.65 13.12 0.18
N SER A 379 -22.95 13.25 0.44
CA SER A 379 -24.06 13.13 -0.55
C SER A 379 -23.86 13.90 -1.85
N LYS A 380 -23.04 14.95 -1.84
CA LYS A 380 -22.74 15.77 -3.02
C LYS A 380 -21.39 15.46 -3.71
N TYR A 381 -20.43 14.87 -3.01
CA TYR A 381 -19.03 14.81 -3.46
C TYR A 381 -18.45 13.40 -3.47
N PHE A 382 -18.96 12.50 -2.63
CA PHE A 382 -18.51 11.12 -2.55
C PHE A 382 -19.69 10.25 -2.13
N VAL A 383 -20.27 9.56 -3.10
CA VAL A 383 -21.47 8.71 -2.92
C VAL A 383 -21.10 7.22 -3.05
N PRO A 384 -21.97 6.29 -2.63
CA PRO A 384 -21.71 4.85 -2.70
C PRO A 384 -21.20 4.35 -4.06
N GLU A 385 -21.70 4.90 -5.16
CA GLU A 385 -21.33 4.54 -6.53
C GLU A 385 -19.90 4.93 -6.91
N ASP A 386 -19.28 5.83 -6.14
CA ASP A 386 -17.92 6.31 -6.38
C ASP A 386 -16.86 5.40 -5.73
N LEU A 387 -17.18 4.75 -4.62
CA LEU A 387 -16.22 3.91 -3.89
C LEU A 387 -15.67 2.75 -4.75
N PRO A 388 -16.48 1.96 -5.49
CA PRO A 388 -15.95 0.92 -6.36
C PRO A 388 -14.99 1.45 -7.43
N LYS A 389 -15.21 2.66 -7.94
CA LYS A 389 -14.30 3.27 -8.94
C LYS A 389 -12.91 3.50 -8.34
N VAL A 390 -12.87 4.03 -7.10
CA VAL A 390 -11.61 4.25 -6.36
C VAL A 390 -10.95 2.92 -6.04
N LEU A 391 -11.67 1.98 -5.42
CA LEU A 391 -11.10 0.69 -5.04
C LEU A 391 -10.58 -0.13 -6.23
N LYS A 392 -11.25 -0.03 -7.39
CA LYS A 392 -10.77 -0.63 -8.65
C LYS A 392 -9.47 0.01 -9.15
N SER A 393 -9.39 1.34 -9.10
CA SER A 393 -8.16 2.05 -9.48
C SER A 393 -6.96 1.69 -8.58
N LEU A 394 -7.25 1.18 -7.38
CA LEU A 394 -6.28 0.68 -6.41
C LEU A 394 -6.14 -0.85 -6.43
N PHE A 395 -6.76 -1.56 -7.38
CA PHE A 395 -6.75 -3.04 -7.46
C PHE A 395 -7.20 -3.77 -6.18
N ILE A 396 -7.93 -3.09 -5.29
CA ILE A 396 -8.51 -3.66 -4.06
C ILE A 396 -9.75 -4.50 -4.40
N VAL A 397 -10.51 -4.06 -5.42
CA VAL A 397 -11.66 -4.80 -5.96
C VAL A 397 -11.58 -4.90 -7.48
N THR A 398 -12.34 -5.84 -8.05
CA THR A 398 -12.42 -6.08 -9.50
C THR A 398 -13.83 -6.46 -9.93
N ASP A 399 -14.23 -6.14 -11.17
CA ASP A 399 -15.55 -6.49 -11.69
C ASP A 399 -15.67 -8.00 -11.86
N VAL A 400 -16.79 -8.57 -11.38
CA VAL A 400 -17.15 -9.98 -11.62
C VAL A 400 -18.55 -10.14 -12.22
N GLY A 401 -19.33 -9.06 -12.22
CA GLY A 401 -20.64 -8.97 -12.84
C GLY A 401 -21.15 -7.53 -12.89
N PRO A 402 -22.30 -7.26 -13.52
CA PRO A 402 -22.90 -5.93 -13.53
C PRO A 402 -23.20 -5.44 -12.10
N GLY A 403 -22.43 -4.46 -11.62
CA GLY A 403 -22.58 -3.91 -10.27
C GLY A 403 -22.09 -4.84 -9.15
N GLU A 404 -21.38 -5.92 -9.49
CA GLU A 404 -20.80 -6.88 -8.55
C GLU A 404 -19.27 -6.84 -8.63
N TYR A 405 -18.62 -6.69 -7.48
CA TYR A 405 -17.18 -6.51 -7.38
C TYR A 405 -16.57 -7.53 -6.42
N LEU A 406 -15.59 -8.32 -6.85
CA LEU A 406 -14.83 -9.18 -5.95
C LEU A 406 -13.85 -8.34 -5.13
N MET A 407 -13.87 -8.51 -3.81
CA MET A 407 -12.91 -7.94 -2.87
C MET A 407 -12.14 -9.09 -2.18
N PRO A 408 -10.97 -9.53 -2.72
CA PRO A 408 -10.31 -10.73 -2.23
C PRO A 408 -9.85 -10.66 -0.77
N CYS A 409 -9.52 -9.47 -0.27
CA CYS A 409 -8.99 -9.31 1.09
C CYS A 409 -10.02 -9.55 2.20
N VAL A 410 -11.33 -9.50 1.92
CA VAL A 410 -12.37 -9.78 2.96
C VAL A 410 -12.71 -11.26 3.08
N LEU A 411 -12.19 -12.10 2.18
CA LEU A 411 -12.44 -13.53 2.18
C LEU A 411 -11.81 -14.20 3.40
N GLU A 412 -12.37 -15.33 3.80
CA GLU A 412 -11.78 -16.16 4.84
C GLU A 412 -10.62 -16.99 4.29
N VAL A 413 -9.64 -17.28 5.15
CA VAL A 413 -8.61 -18.26 4.85
C VAL A 413 -9.23 -19.65 4.94
N ASN A 414 -9.00 -20.47 3.93
CA ASN A 414 -9.33 -21.87 3.97
C ASN A 414 -8.21 -22.61 4.72
N ASP A 415 -8.50 -23.05 5.95
CA ASP A 415 -7.56 -23.78 6.82
C ASP A 415 -7.08 -25.09 6.20
N ILE A 416 -7.87 -25.66 5.30
CA ILE A 416 -7.48 -26.79 4.48
C ILE A 416 -6.95 -26.23 3.17
N LEU A 417 -5.61 -26.14 3.04
CA LEU A 417 -5.02 -25.95 1.71
C LEU A 417 -5.58 -27.08 0.84
N PRO A 418 -6.32 -26.75 -0.24
CA PRO A 418 -6.97 -27.77 -1.01
C PRO A 418 -5.87 -28.63 -1.61
N SER A 419 -5.71 -29.84 -1.08
CA SER A 419 -5.31 -30.95 -1.90
C SER A 419 -6.61 -31.49 -2.47
N PRO A 420 -7.12 -30.96 -3.60
CA PRO A 420 -8.26 -31.58 -4.22
C PRO A 420 -7.89 -33.05 -4.46
N PRO A 421 -8.73 -34.02 -4.06
CA PRO A 421 -8.61 -35.36 -4.61
C PRO A 421 -8.73 -35.20 -6.12
N VAL A 422 -7.63 -35.41 -6.84
CA VAL A 422 -7.62 -35.43 -8.30
C VAL A 422 -8.61 -36.53 -8.70
N PRO A 423 -9.73 -36.20 -9.37
CA PRO A 423 -10.66 -37.22 -9.83
C PRO A 423 -9.90 -38.25 -10.67
N LYS A 424 -10.20 -39.55 -10.50
CA LYS A 424 -9.54 -40.61 -11.26
C LYS A 424 -9.64 -40.31 -12.76
N GLY A 425 -8.49 -40.07 -13.40
CA GLY A 425 -8.39 -39.72 -14.82
C GLY A 425 -7.93 -38.29 -15.13
N ASN A 426 -7.85 -37.39 -14.14
CA ASN A 426 -7.32 -36.04 -14.36
C ASN A 426 -5.79 -35.99 -14.15
N VAL A 427 -5.13 -35.07 -14.87
CA VAL A 427 -3.71 -34.74 -14.66
C VAL A 427 -3.64 -33.42 -13.92
N ARG A 428 -3.03 -33.41 -12.73
CA ARG A 428 -2.71 -32.18 -11.99
C ARG A 428 -1.25 -31.83 -12.24
N SER A 429 -1.03 -30.65 -12.80
CA SER A 429 0.30 -30.08 -12.97
C SER A 429 0.37 -28.73 -12.26
N SER A 430 1.41 -28.51 -11.47
CA SER A 430 1.56 -27.28 -10.70
C SER A 430 2.97 -26.72 -10.83
N PHE A 431 3.07 -25.40 -10.79
CA PHE A 431 4.33 -24.70 -10.58
C PHE A 431 4.23 -23.76 -9.39
N VAL A 432 5.39 -23.40 -8.87
CA VAL A 432 5.51 -22.53 -7.70
C VAL A 432 6.30 -21.29 -8.06
N LEU A 433 5.83 -20.16 -7.56
CA LEU A 433 6.44 -18.85 -7.66
C LEU A 433 7.03 -18.51 -6.30
N HIS A 434 8.35 -18.57 -6.22
CA HIS A 434 9.10 -18.43 -4.99
C HIS A 434 9.70 -17.02 -4.85
N PHE A 435 9.60 -16.47 -3.65
CA PHE A 435 10.31 -15.25 -3.26
C PHE A 435 11.53 -15.62 -2.42
N SER A 436 12.72 -15.20 -2.85
CA SER A 436 13.99 -15.57 -2.21
C SER A 436 14.10 -15.18 -0.73
N LYS A 437 13.28 -14.23 -0.28
CA LYS A 437 13.15 -13.85 1.13
C LYS A 437 11.99 -14.61 1.75
N LYS A 438 12.26 -15.34 2.83
CA LYS A 438 11.38 -16.35 3.45
C LYS A 438 10.10 -15.79 4.13
N SER A 439 9.33 -14.94 3.45
CA SER A 439 8.09 -14.36 4.01
C SER A 439 7.12 -13.94 2.89
N PRO A 440 5.80 -14.04 3.12
CA PRO A 440 4.81 -13.58 2.16
C PRO A 440 4.88 -12.06 1.99
N MET A 441 4.88 -11.60 0.74
CA MET A 441 4.59 -10.22 0.41
C MET A 441 3.08 -10.04 0.37
N LEU A 442 2.50 -9.56 1.48
CA LEU A 442 1.06 -9.30 1.62
C LEU A 442 0.58 -8.33 0.53
N GLY A 443 -0.68 -8.49 0.14
CA GLY A 443 -1.31 -7.78 -0.95
C GLY A 443 -1.01 -8.35 -2.33
N ILE A 444 0.14 -9.01 -2.55
CA ILE A 444 0.49 -9.54 -3.89
C ILE A 444 -0.57 -10.52 -4.37
N TYR A 445 -1.02 -11.45 -3.51
CA TYR A 445 -2.04 -12.43 -3.89
C TYR A 445 -3.35 -11.74 -4.34
N CYS A 446 -3.89 -10.86 -3.49
CA CYS A 446 -5.13 -10.12 -3.76
C CYS A 446 -5.01 -9.25 -5.02
N CYS A 447 -3.93 -8.50 -5.16
CA CYS A 447 -3.70 -7.62 -6.30
C CYS A 447 -3.47 -8.42 -7.61
N THR A 448 -2.82 -9.58 -7.53
CA THR A 448 -2.64 -10.47 -8.69
C THR A 448 -3.99 -10.99 -9.18
N ILE A 449 -4.90 -11.36 -8.27
CA ILE A 449 -6.27 -11.76 -8.62
C ILE A 449 -6.99 -10.63 -9.36
N SER A 450 -6.94 -9.40 -8.82
CA SER A 450 -7.54 -8.23 -9.45
C SER A 450 -6.98 -8.00 -10.86
N TYR A 451 -5.67 -8.16 -11.05
CA TYR A 451 -5.04 -8.02 -12.37
C TYR A 451 -5.47 -9.12 -13.34
N LEU A 452 -5.50 -10.39 -12.91
CA LEU A 452 -5.92 -11.51 -13.76
C LEU A 452 -7.36 -11.35 -14.26
N LEU A 453 -8.26 -10.88 -13.39
CA LEU A 453 -9.66 -10.65 -13.76
C LEU A 453 -9.84 -9.41 -14.66
N THR A 454 -9.14 -8.31 -14.37
CA THR A 454 -9.28 -7.05 -15.12
C THR A 454 -8.49 -7.02 -16.43
N ALA A 455 -7.18 -7.23 -16.36
CA ALA A 455 -6.27 -7.03 -17.48
C ALA A 455 -6.12 -8.28 -18.35
N ALA A 456 -6.07 -9.47 -17.73
CA ALA A 456 -5.97 -10.73 -18.47
C ALA A 456 -7.33 -11.29 -18.90
N GLY A 457 -8.44 -10.73 -18.40
CA GLY A 457 -9.80 -11.14 -18.76
C GLY A 457 -10.17 -12.54 -18.31
N TRP A 458 -9.51 -13.06 -17.26
CA TRP A 458 -9.82 -14.37 -16.71
C TRP A 458 -11.18 -14.35 -16.03
N LYS A 459 -11.79 -15.53 -15.92
CA LYS A 459 -13.11 -15.70 -15.29
C LYS A 459 -13.00 -16.63 -14.10
N LEU A 460 -13.70 -16.28 -13.03
CA LEU A 460 -13.84 -17.16 -11.88
C LEU A 460 -14.62 -18.40 -12.28
N LEU A 461 -14.26 -19.54 -11.70
CA LEU A 461 -15.03 -20.75 -11.89
C LEU A 461 -16.42 -20.58 -11.28
N THR A 462 -17.45 -20.79 -12.09
CA THR A 462 -18.84 -20.75 -11.65
C THR A 462 -19.51 -22.11 -11.73
N ARG A 463 -20.45 -22.37 -10.82
CA ARG A 463 -21.34 -23.53 -10.86
C ARG A 463 -22.76 -23.05 -10.58
N ASP A 464 -23.68 -23.36 -11.49
CA ASP A 464 -25.08 -22.92 -11.40
C ASP A 464 -25.22 -21.38 -11.28
N GLY A 465 -24.29 -20.64 -11.91
CA GLY A 465 -24.24 -19.18 -11.88
C GLY A 465 -23.58 -18.57 -10.64
N GLU A 466 -23.15 -19.39 -9.68
CA GLU A 466 -22.50 -18.94 -8.45
C GLU A 466 -21.00 -19.22 -8.48
N VAL A 467 -20.21 -18.32 -7.91
CA VAL A 467 -18.75 -18.48 -7.84
C VAL A 467 -18.41 -19.59 -6.84
N VAL A 468 -17.51 -20.51 -7.24
CA VAL A 468 -17.10 -21.63 -6.41
C VAL A 468 -15.61 -21.63 -6.08
N GLN A 469 -15.26 -22.15 -4.90
CA GLN A 469 -13.88 -22.32 -4.42
C GLN A 469 -13.09 -21.01 -4.34
N VAL A 470 -13.64 -20.04 -3.61
CA VAL A 470 -13.03 -18.72 -3.36
C VAL A 470 -12.79 -18.55 -1.87
N ALA A 471 -11.54 -18.24 -1.53
CA ALA A 471 -11.02 -18.00 -0.20
C ALA A 471 -9.84 -17.02 -0.32
N ARG A 472 -9.44 -16.37 0.78
CA ARG A 472 -8.31 -15.42 0.79
C ARG A 472 -6.97 -16.07 0.41
N ASN A 473 -6.88 -17.39 0.51
CA ASN A 473 -5.67 -18.14 0.19
C ASN A 473 -5.87 -19.14 -0.96
N SER A 474 -7.03 -19.17 -1.61
CA SER A 474 -7.32 -20.08 -2.71
C SER A 474 -8.41 -19.53 -3.61
N ILE A 475 -8.15 -19.43 -4.91
CA ILE A 475 -9.13 -19.00 -5.90
C ILE A 475 -9.05 -19.90 -7.13
N THR A 476 -10.19 -20.16 -7.76
CA THR A 476 -10.28 -21.02 -8.94
C THR A 476 -10.82 -20.24 -10.14
N PHE A 477 -10.14 -20.38 -11.27
CA PHE A 477 -10.49 -19.78 -12.54
C PHE A 477 -10.91 -20.86 -13.55
N GLU A 478 -11.76 -20.45 -14.50
CA GLU A 478 -11.96 -21.18 -15.74
C GLU A 478 -10.65 -21.20 -16.55
N LEU A 479 -10.38 -22.29 -17.26
CA LEU A 479 -9.22 -22.32 -18.15
C LEU A 479 -9.44 -21.38 -19.34
N PRO A 480 -8.37 -20.72 -19.83
CA PRO A 480 -8.42 -19.95 -21.07
C PRO A 480 -9.03 -20.77 -22.22
N GLN A 481 -9.70 -20.08 -23.16
CA GLN A 481 -10.26 -20.70 -24.37
C GLN A 481 -11.37 -21.75 -24.10
N ASN A 482 -12.00 -21.71 -22.93
CA ASN A 482 -13.08 -22.63 -22.50
C ASN A 482 -12.66 -24.12 -22.52
N LEU A 483 -11.39 -24.40 -22.21
CA LEU A 483 -10.89 -25.77 -22.14
C LEU A 483 -11.48 -26.51 -20.93
N PRO A 484 -11.79 -27.81 -21.06
CA PRO A 484 -12.37 -28.57 -19.95
C PRO A 484 -11.31 -28.81 -18.86
N GLY A 485 -11.49 -28.14 -17.73
CA GLY A 485 -10.60 -28.21 -16.58
C GLY A 485 -10.75 -26.97 -15.70
N LYS A 486 -9.79 -26.77 -14.80
CA LYS A 486 -9.75 -25.61 -13.92
C LYS A 486 -8.32 -25.21 -13.58
N LEU A 487 -8.14 -23.94 -13.23
CA LEU A 487 -6.89 -23.39 -12.74
C LEU A 487 -7.10 -22.92 -11.31
N THR A 488 -6.26 -23.34 -10.38
CA THR A 488 -6.30 -22.91 -8.98
C THR A 488 -5.05 -22.11 -8.64
N PHE A 489 -5.23 -20.94 -8.03
CA PHE A 489 -4.16 -20.09 -7.53
C PHE A 489 -4.20 -20.06 -6.00
N LEU A 490 -3.10 -20.48 -5.37
CA LEU A 490 -3.01 -20.75 -3.95
C LEU A 490 -1.93 -19.89 -3.29
N ASP A 491 -2.27 -19.31 -2.15
CA ASP A 491 -1.32 -18.68 -1.23
C ASP A 491 -1.23 -19.52 0.05
N PRO A 492 -0.23 -20.39 0.20
CA PRO A 492 -0.02 -21.16 1.42
C PRO A 492 0.36 -20.32 2.65
N LEU A 493 0.29 -18.99 2.57
CA LEU A 493 0.66 -18.05 3.63
C LEU A 493 2.13 -18.20 4.01
N SER A 494 2.97 -18.42 2.99
CA SER A 494 4.39 -18.71 3.14
C SER A 494 5.23 -17.95 2.11
N SER A 495 6.48 -18.35 1.89
CA SER A 495 7.40 -17.66 0.97
C SER A 495 7.16 -17.95 -0.51
N TYR A 496 6.02 -18.55 -0.86
CA TYR A 496 5.71 -18.93 -2.24
C TYR A 496 4.21 -18.90 -2.52
N LEU A 497 3.87 -18.83 -3.81
CA LEU A 497 2.52 -18.97 -4.35
C LEU A 497 2.49 -20.17 -5.29
N GLU A 498 1.43 -20.96 -5.28
CA GLU A 498 1.26 -22.12 -6.15
C GLU A 498 0.18 -21.86 -7.20
N VAL A 499 0.47 -22.27 -8.44
CA VAL A 499 -0.51 -22.32 -9.51
C VAL A 499 -0.66 -23.77 -9.94
N ALA A 500 -1.87 -24.31 -9.82
CA ALA A 500 -2.20 -25.68 -10.18
C ALA A 500 -3.22 -25.70 -11.32
N VAL A 501 -2.99 -26.56 -12.30
CA VAL A 501 -3.89 -26.78 -13.44
C VAL A 501 -4.38 -28.23 -13.38
N ASP A 502 -5.69 -28.38 -13.36
CA ASP A 502 -6.37 -29.67 -13.44
C ASP A 502 -7.05 -29.80 -14.82
N LEU A 503 -6.50 -30.65 -15.69
CA LEU A 503 -7.08 -30.95 -16.99
C LEU A 503 -7.92 -32.23 -16.94
N GLN A 504 -9.06 -32.24 -17.61
CA GLN A 504 -9.81 -33.48 -17.87
C GLN A 504 -9.09 -34.28 -18.97
N SER A 505 -9.08 -35.62 -18.84
CA SER A 505 -8.27 -36.55 -19.66
C SER A 505 -8.33 -36.34 -21.18
N VAL A 506 -9.45 -35.87 -21.72
CA VAL A 506 -9.66 -35.63 -23.15
C VAL A 506 -8.88 -34.39 -23.65
N ALA A 507 -8.54 -33.47 -22.75
CA ALA A 507 -7.72 -32.28 -23.03
C ALA A 507 -6.22 -32.47 -22.73
N ALA A 508 -5.76 -33.66 -22.34
CA ALA A 508 -4.34 -33.90 -22.06
C ALA A 508 -3.42 -33.83 -23.31
N GLN A 509 -3.97 -33.63 -24.50
CA GLN A 509 -3.23 -33.28 -25.72
C GLN A 509 -2.88 -31.78 -25.85
N HIS A 510 -3.26 -30.94 -24.87
CA HIS A 510 -2.98 -29.51 -24.92
C HIS A 510 -1.50 -29.22 -24.69
N SER A 511 -0.96 -28.41 -25.59
CA SER A 511 0.47 -28.21 -25.81
C SER A 511 1.11 -27.40 -24.69
N ALA A 512 2.43 -27.53 -24.56
CA ALA A 512 3.26 -26.66 -23.70
C ALA A 512 2.99 -25.14 -23.88
N ALA A 513 2.34 -24.74 -24.98
CA ALA A 513 1.88 -23.37 -25.20
C ALA A 513 0.84 -22.90 -24.16
N LEU A 514 -0.11 -23.74 -23.74
CA LEU A 514 -1.10 -23.37 -22.71
C LEU A 514 -0.43 -23.10 -21.36
N TYR A 515 0.44 -24.02 -20.94
CA TYR A 515 1.21 -23.89 -19.70
C TYR A 515 2.12 -22.66 -19.73
N LYS A 516 2.75 -22.39 -20.88
CA LYS A 516 3.52 -21.18 -21.12
C LYS A 516 2.64 -19.93 -21.00
N GLU A 517 1.49 -19.89 -21.67
CA GLU A 517 0.56 -18.74 -21.63
C GLU A 517 0.11 -18.45 -20.19
N ILE A 518 -0.31 -19.47 -19.46
CA ILE A 518 -0.69 -19.36 -18.04
C ILE A 518 0.46 -18.80 -17.21
N ARG A 519 1.66 -19.39 -17.32
CA ARG A 519 2.84 -18.97 -16.57
C ARG A 519 3.19 -17.52 -16.87
N ASP A 520 3.28 -17.15 -18.15
CA ASP A 520 3.69 -15.82 -18.58
C ASP A 520 2.66 -14.77 -18.11
N THR A 521 1.36 -15.10 -18.16
CA THR A 521 0.28 -14.26 -17.63
C THR A 521 0.41 -14.04 -16.12
N PHE A 522 0.67 -15.10 -15.34
CA PHE A 522 0.89 -14.98 -13.89
C PHE A 522 2.12 -14.14 -13.55
N VAL A 523 3.23 -14.36 -14.27
CA VAL A 523 4.46 -13.59 -14.07
C VAL A 523 4.21 -12.11 -14.34
N GLU A 524 3.49 -11.77 -15.40
CA GLU A 524 3.15 -10.38 -15.72
C GLU A 524 2.18 -9.77 -14.70
N ALA A 525 1.17 -10.53 -14.29
CA ALA A 525 0.21 -10.10 -13.27
C ALA A 525 0.90 -9.80 -11.93
N MET A 526 1.85 -10.64 -11.51
CA MET A 526 2.62 -10.40 -10.29
C MET A 526 3.56 -9.21 -10.40
N LYS A 527 4.22 -8.99 -11.55
CA LYS A 527 5.04 -7.79 -11.75
C LYS A 527 4.20 -6.52 -11.61
N SER A 528 3.01 -6.54 -12.22
CA SER A 528 2.05 -5.44 -12.12
C SER A 528 1.54 -5.26 -10.69
N ALA A 529 1.27 -6.35 -9.97
CA ALA A 529 0.89 -6.31 -8.57
C ALA A 529 2.00 -5.72 -7.69
N MET A 530 3.25 -6.18 -7.85
CA MET A 530 4.41 -5.62 -7.13
C MET A 530 4.58 -4.13 -7.39
N GLN A 531 4.44 -3.70 -8.65
CA GLN A 531 4.53 -2.29 -9.01
C GLN A 531 3.43 -1.46 -8.34
N THR A 532 2.19 -1.98 -8.33
CA THR A 532 1.03 -1.34 -7.69
C THR A 532 1.19 -1.23 -6.17
N LEU A 533 1.76 -2.27 -5.55
CA LEU A 533 2.03 -2.34 -4.11
C LEU A 533 3.35 -1.65 -3.71
N HIS A 534 4.05 -1.03 -4.67
CA HIS A 534 5.36 -0.40 -4.47
C HIS A 534 6.45 -1.36 -3.94
N TYR A 535 6.34 -2.66 -4.23
CA TYR A 535 7.40 -3.64 -3.99
C TYR A 535 8.47 -3.60 -5.09
N GLU A 536 9.72 -3.90 -4.72
CA GLU A 536 10.80 -4.02 -5.70
C GLU A 536 10.40 -5.04 -6.76
N VAL A 537 10.29 -4.59 -8.02
CA VAL A 537 9.79 -5.44 -9.10
C VAL A 537 10.86 -6.47 -9.44
N ARG A 538 10.71 -7.66 -8.88
CA ARG A 538 11.57 -8.81 -9.15
C ARG A 538 10.74 -9.88 -9.83
N THR A 539 11.35 -10.56 -10.81
CA THR A 539 10.70 -11.74 -11.37
C THR A 539 10.81 -12.86 -10.33
N PRO A 540 9.69 -13.41 -9.83
CA PRO A 540 9.73 -14.52 -8.88
C PRO A 540 10.40 -15.72 -9.52
N GLU A 541 11.09 -16.51 -8.71
CA GLU A 541 11.79 -17.70 -9.19
C GLU A 541 10.79 -18.82 -9.42
N LEU A 542 10.87 -19.42 -10.62
CA LEU A 542 10.10 -20.62 -10.93
C LEU A 542 10.68 -21.82 -10.17
N SER A 543 9.84 -22.48 -9.38
CA SER A 543 10.19 -23.63 -8.56
C SER A 543 9.07 -24.67 -8.60
N PHE A 544 9.30 -25.80 -7.94
CA PHE A 544 8.33 -26.88 -7.76
C PHE A 544 8.35 -27.35 -6.32
N LEU A 545 7.26 -27.97 -5.87
CA LEU A 545 7.24 -28.65 -4.58
C LEU A 545 8.15 -29.88 -4.62
N CYS A 546 8.81 -30.14 -3.50
CA CYS A 546 9.66 -31.31 -3.32
C CYS A 546 8.81 -32.58 -3.43
N PRO A 547 9.16 -33.53 -4.33
CA PRO A 547 8.38 -34.75 -4.52
C PRO A 547 8.56 -35.75 -3.37
N GLU A 548 9.60 -35.59 -2.55
CA GLU A 548 9.95 -36.54 -1.50
C GLU A 548 9.31 -36.14 -0.16
N GLN A 549 8.21 -36.81 0.18
CA GLN A 549 7.57 -36.78 1.51
C GLN A 549 8.04 -37.95 2.39
N SER A 550 9.30 -38.37 2.27
CA SER A 550 9.87 -39.45 3.09
C SER A 550 10.08 -38.97 4.53
N SER A 551 10.23 -39.88 5.50
CA SER A 551 10.52 -39.54 6.92
C SER A 551 11.80 -38.73 7.15
N ARG A 552 12.66 -38.59 6.12
CA ARG A 552 13.88 -37.75 6.14
C ARG A 552 13.63 -36.33 5.65
N CYS A 553 12.51 -36.09 4.97
CA CYS A 553 12.01 -34.79 4.57
C CYS A 553 10.83 -34.41 5.48
N SER A 554 10.61 -33.13 5.75
CA SER A 554 9.51 -32.73 6.64
C SER A 554 8.15 -33.24 6.14
N ALA A 555 7.23 -33.53 7.07
CA ALA A 555 5.84 -33.88 6.76
C ALA A 555 5.07 -32.81 5.96
N PHE A 556 5.61 -31.58 5.89
CA PHE A 556 4.99 -30.45 5.21
C PHE A 556 5.58 -30.22 3.80
N PRO A 557 4.75 -29.80 2.82
CA PRO A 557 5.20 -29.35 1.51
C PRO A 557 6.27 -28.26 1.64
N HIS A 558 7.33 -28.39 0.87
CA HIS A 558 8.43 -27.43 0.82
C HIS A 558 9.02 -27.39 -0.60
N LEU A 559 9.79 -26.35 -0.87
CA LEU A 559 10.31 -26.08 -2.21
C LEU A 559 11.46 -27.02 -2.60
N ALA A 560 11.57 -27.30 -3.89
CA ALA A 560 12.76 -27.87 -4.49
C ALA A 560 13.44 -26.84 -5.41
N THR A 561 14.76 -26.79 -5.33
CA THR A 561 15.58 -25.97 -6.21
C THR A 561 15.64 -26.62 -7.59
N LEU A 562 15.30 -25.84 -8.62
CA LEU A 562 15.33 -26.27 -10.00
C LEU A 562 16.74 -26.15 -10.57
N ASN A 563 17.32 -27.26 -11.02
CA ASN A 563 18.55 -27.28 -11.82
C ASN A 563 18.19 -27.49 -13.29
N THR A 564 18.02 -26.38 -14.01
CA THR A 564 17.61 -26.36 -15.42
C THR A 564 18.62 -27.06 -16.34
N THR A 565 19.92 -26.97 -16.04
CA THR A 565 20.99 -27.59 -16.84
C THR A 565 20.86 -29.12 -16.88
N HIS A 566 20.41 -29.72 -15.78
CA HIS A 566 20.30 -31.18 -15.67
C HIS A 566 18.85 -31.67 -15.65
N SER A 567 17.86 -30.77 -15.73
CA SER A 567 16.44 -31.10 -15.55
C SER A 567 16.17 -31.88 -14.25
N LEU A 568 16.81 -31.44 -13.16
CA LEU A 568 16.74 -32.08 -11.84
C LEU A 568 16.15 -31.12 -10.81
N LEU A 569 15.43 -31.68 -9.85
CA LEU A 569 14.94 -31.03 -8.64
C LEU A 569 15.79 -31.47 -7.45
N THR A 570 16.27 -30.52 -6.65
CA THR A 570 17.01 -30.79 -5.41
C THR A 570 16.23 -30.23 -4.23
N CYS A 571 16.05 -31.02 -3.17
CA CYS A 571 15.37 -30.58 -1.97
C CYS A 571 16.07 -29.35 -1.34
N SER A 572 15.31 -28.29 -1.05
CA SER A 572 15.86 -27.08 -0.41
C SER A 572 16.22 -27.27 1.07
N ARG A 573 15.62 -28.26 1.75
CA ARG A 573 15.82 -28.53 3.18
C ARG A 573 16.93 -29.54 3.46
N SER A 574 17.21 -30.42 2.50
CA SER A 574 18.29 -31.40 2.59
C SER A 574 18.96 -31.49 1.23
N PRO A 575 19.99 -30.66 0.97
CA PRO A 575 20.73 -30.67 -0.30
C PRO A 575 21.42 -32.00 -0.59
N HIS A 576 21.55 -32.87 0.42
CA HIS A 576 22.08 -34.22 0.34
C HIS A 576 21.04 -35.27 -0.08
N CYS A 577 19.76 -34.90 -0.19
CA CYS A 577 18.74 -35.77 -0.76
C CYS A 577 18.94 -35.99 -2.27
N VAL A 578 18.47 -37.13 -2.76
CA VAL A 578 18.61 -37.55 -4.15
C VAL A 578 17.94 -36.52 -5.06
N ALA A 579 18.65 -36.10 -6.10
CA ALA A 579 18.09 -35.21 -7.12
C ALA A 579 17.05 -35.97 -7.94
N HIS A 580 15.82 -35.45 -7.99
CA HIS A 580 14.71 -36.09 -8.70
C HIS A 580 14.60 -35.52 -10.13
N PRO A 581 14.48 -36.35 -11.18
CA PRO A 581 14.23 -35.85 -12.52
C PRO A 581 12.86 -35.17 -12.61
N LEU A 582 12.79 -34.09 -13.41
CA LEU A 582 11.52 -33.44 -13.70
C LEU A 582 10.56 -34.41 -14.39
N THR A 583 9.31 -34.44 -13.92
CA THR A 583 8.24 -35.18 -14.60
C THR A 583 7.93 -34.55 -15.96
N PRO A 584 7.31 -35.28 -16.90
CA PRO A 584 6.83 -34.69 -18.16
C PRO A 584 5.96 -33.45 -17.92
N ASP A 585 5.09 -33.49 -16.91
CA ASP A 585 4.18 -32.38 -16.59
C ASP A 585 4.91 -31.14 -16.08
N GLN A 586 5.96 -31.34 -15.26
CA GLN A 586 6.81 -30.24 -14.78
C GLN A 586 7.60 -29.59 -15.92
N LYS A 587 8.05 -30.39 -16.90
CA LYS A 587 8.76 -29.85 -18.08
C LYS A 587 7.89 -28.94 -18.94
N MET A 588 6.56 -29.11 -18.93
CA MET A 588 5.65 -28.24 -19.68
C MET A 588 5.65 -26.79 -19.18
N TRP A 589 5.98 -26.57 -17.90
CA TRP A 589 6.08 -25.23 -17.32
C TRP A 589 7.41 -24.53 -17.62
N LEU A 590 8.42 -25.26 -18.10
CA LEU A 590 9.73 -24.69 -18.36
C LEU A 590 9.77 -23.91 -19.69
N PRO A 591 10.55 -22.83 -19.78
CA PRO A 591 10.79 -22.17 -21.06
C PRO A 591 11.47 -23.12 -22.02
N THR A 592 11.11 -23.09 -23.30
CA THR A 592 11.83 -23.87 -24.32
C THR A 592 13.27 -23.37 -24.48
N PRO A 593 14.26 -24.24 -24.74
CA PRO A 593 15.69 -23.86 -24.81
C PRO A 593 16.04 -22.74 -25.80
N ALA A 594 15.17 -22.49 -26.79
CA ALA A 594 15.33 -21.41 -27.76
C ALA A 594 15.02 -20.01 -27.20
N GLU A 595 14.41 -19.90 -26.02
CA GLU A 595 13.86 -18.64 -25.48
C GLU A 595 14.83 -17.87 -24.57
N GLY A 596 16.13 -18.20 -24.61
CA GLY A 596 17.16 -17.46 -23.89
C GLY A 596 17.32 -17.89 -22.44
N LYS A 597 18.54 -17.71 -21.92
CA LYS A 597 18.92 -18.08 -20.56
C LYS A 597 18.15 -17.20 -19.57
N PHE A 598 17.20 -17.78 -18.83
CA PHE A 598 16.88 -17.26 -17.50
C PHE A 598 18.17 -17.29 -16.68
N VAL A 599 18.71 -16.12 -16.36
CA VAL A 599 19.84 -15.99 -15.45
C VAL A 599 19.29 -16.23 -14.05
N ILE A 600 19.42 -17.46 -13.57
CA ILE A 600 19.24 -17.79 -12.16
C ILE A 600 20.53 -17.33 -11.46
N LEU A 601 20.42 -16.25 -10.68
CA LEU A 601 21.50 -15.84 -9.77
C LEU A 601 21.64 -16.93 -8.71
N ARG A 602 22.69 -17.75 -8.83
CA ARG A 602 23.07 -18.66 -7.75
C ARG A 602 23.67 -17.82 -6.62
N ASP A 603 23.00 -17.81 -5.47
CA ASP A 603 23.64 -17.51 -4.20
C ASP A 603 24.76 -18.54 -3.96
N ARG A 604 26.01 -18.11 -4.17
CA ARG A 604 27.22 -18.73 -3.61
C ARG A 604 28.07 -17.65 -2.95
N PHE A 605 27.82 -17.48 -1.66
CA PHE A 605 28.75 -17.22 -0.54
C PHE A 605 30.15 -16.62 -0.77
N HIS A 606 30.43 -15.63 0.10
CA HIS A 606 31.67 -15.32 0.85
C HIS A 606 32.93 -14.78 0.14
N SER A 607 33.31 -13.58 0.60
CA SER A 607 34.67 -13.02 0.73
C SER A 607 35.71 -13.38 -0.34
N ILE A 608 35.93 -12.49 -1.30
CA ILE A 608 37.25 -12.32 -1.93
C ILE A 608 37.52 -10.82 -2.10
N GLU A 609 38.53 -10.38 -1.35
CA GLU A 609 39.32 -9.18 -1.54
C GLU A 609 39.88 -9.06 -2.97
N VAL A 610 39.96 -7.81 -3.44
CA VAL A 610 40.88 -7.29 -4.47
C VAL A 610 40.64 -7.76 -5.92
N CYS A 611 40.13 -6.82 -6.72
CA CYS A 611 40.84 -6.44 -7.94
C CYS A 611 40.64 -4.95 -8.24
N LEU A 612 41.54 -4.15 -7.69
CA LEU A 612 42.07 -2.96 -8.35
C LEU A 612 42.35 -3.29 -9.83
N CYS A 613 41.91 -2.40 -10.72
CA CYS A 613 42.38 -2.11 -12.09
C CYS A 613 41.19 -1.96 -13.04
N LEU A 614 40.77 -0.70 -13.28
CA LEU A 614 40.33 -0.13 -14.58
C LEU A 614 39.40 1.09 -14.50
N VAL A 615 39.29 1.78 -13.35
CA VAL A 615 38.73 3.16 -13.31
C VAL A 615 39.67 4.11 -12.57
N LEU A 616 40.97 3.92 -12.80
CA LEU A 616 42.05 4.85 -12.45
C LEU A 616 42.58 5.61 -13.68
N CYS A 617 41.87 5.56 -14.82
CA CYS A 617 42.28 6.21 -16.07
C CYS A 617 41.56 7.53 -16.38
N TRP A 618 40.79 8.11 -15.45
CA TRP A 618 40.12 9.40 -15.68
C TRP A 618 40.42 10.51 -14.66
N TYR A 619 41.31 10.26 -13.69
CA TYR A 619 41.62 11.24 -12.63
C TYR A 619 43.09 11.73 -12.59
N LEU A 620 43.93 11.40 -13.57
CA LEU A 620 45.32 11.90 -13.65
C LEU A 620 45.71 12.42 -15.04
N ALA A 621 44.94 13.40 -15.53
CA ALA A 621 45.40 14.34 -16.56
C ALA A 621 44.98 15.77 -16.18
N LEU A 622 45.66 16.34 -15.19
CA LEU A 622 45.85 17.79 -14.98
C LEU A 622 46.57 18.41 -16.22
N PRO A 623 46.71 19.75 -16.40
CA PRO A 623 46.53 20.86 -15.43
C PRO A 623 45.88 22.17 -15.98
N ALA A 624 45.32 22.99 -15.07
CA ALA A 624 45.58 24.43 -14.87
C ALA A 624 44.67 24.96 -13.75
#